data_AF-A0AAW2LKU7-F1
#
_entry.id   AF-A0AAW2LKU7-F1
#
_cell.length_a   1.000
_cell.length_b   1.000
_cell.length_c   1.000
_cell.angle_alpha   90.00
_cell.angle_beta   90.00
_cell.angle_gamma   90.00
#
_symmetry.space_group_name_H-M   'P 1'
#
loop_
_entity.id
_entity.type
_entity.pdbx_description
1 polymer ?
#
loop_
_entity_poly.entity_id
_entity_poly.type
_entity_poly.pdbx_seq_one_letter_code
_entity_poly.pdbx_strand_id
1 'polypeptide(L)'
;MQDIAEHLTTIYLKRCDRGKRCLYEGSTPPDGYPNTWNGASYCTSELTVLKNSEIHKWDRGYDNDGNQVWGVKGGAYEFKPAPASSFSDPFSSLNFPPQFMEKRIEGSFVLQE
;
A
#
# COMPACT_ATOMS: atom_id res chain seq x y z
N MET A 1 25.81 6.00 10.20
CA MET A 1 24.36 5.95 10.47
C MET A 1 23.67 5.97 9.12
N GLN A 2 23.62 4.84 8.42
CA GLN A 2 22.93 4.68 7.13
C GLN A 2 22.25 3.32 7.16
N ASP A 3 21.20 3.21 7.97
CA ASP A 3 20.30 2.04 7.98
C ASP A 3 18.90 2.42 7.44
N ILE A 4 18.86 3.53 6.70
CA ILE A 4 17.68 4.01 6.00
C ILE A 4 18.05 3.96 4.52
N ALA A 5 17.30 3.17 3.76
CA ALA A 5 17.43 3.10 2.31
C ALA A 5 17.22 4.48 1.67
N GLU A 6 17.73 4.64 0.46
CA GLU A 6 17.50 5.85 -0.32
C GLU A 6 15.99 6.10 -0.54
N HIS A 7 15.60 7.37 -0.49
CA HIS A 7 14.23 7.77 -0.81
C HIS A 7 13.93 7.49 -2.29
N LEU A 8 12.77 6.89 -2.58
CA LEU A 8 12.33 6.65 -3.95
C LEU A 8 11.05 7.43 -4.30
N THR A 9 10.02 7.36 -3.44
CA THR A 9 8.74 8.03 -3.70
C THR A 9 8.07 8.48 -2.40
N THR A 10 7.20 9.49 -2.50
CA THR A 10 6.24 9.86 -1.47
C THR A 10 4.83 9.85 -2.07
N ILE A 11 3.88 9.25 -1.34
CA ILE A 11 2.48 9.15 -1.75
C ILE A 11 1.62 9.85 -0.70
N TYR A 12 0.77 10.76 -1.13
CA TYR A 12 -0.18 11.45 -0.26
C TYR A 12 -1.54 10.74 -0.35
N LEU A 13 -1.86 9.95 0.68
CA LEU A 13 -3.14 9.24 0.75
C LEU A 13 -4.25 10.16 1.27
N LYS A 14 -5.38 10.17 0.57
CA LYS A 14 -6.63 10.75 1.07
C LYS A 14 -7.60 9.64 1.45
N ARG A 15 -8.44 9.91 2.44
CA ARG A 15 -9.56 9.02 2.77
C ARG A 15 -10.53 8.98 1.59
N CYS A 16 -10.99 7.79 1.24
CA CYS A 16 -11.99 7.63 0.20
C CYS A 16 -13.38 8.09 0.68
N ASP A 17 -14.18 8.65 -0.23
CA ASP A 17 -15.56 9.05 0.03
C ASP A 17 -16.43 7.86 0.44
N ARG A 18 -17.51 8.14 1.18
CA ARG A 18 -18.49 7.11 1.56
C ARG A 18 -19.06 6.45 0.31
N GLY A 19 -19.12 5.13 0.30
CA GLY A 19 -19.62 4.32 -0.83
C GLY A 19 -18.54 3.81 -1.78
N LYS A 20 -17.31 4.34 -1.73
CA LYS A 20 -16.17 3.75 -2.43
C LYS A 20 -15.73 2.44 -1.77
N ARG A 21 -15.13 1.54 -2.57
CA ARG A 21 -14.55 0.27 -2.07
C ARG A 21 -13.28 0.47 -1.23
N CYS A 22 -12.50 1.51 -1.54
CA CYS A 22 -11.26 1.83 -0.84
C CYS A 22 -11.52 2.53 0.50
N LEU A 23 -10.55 2.42 1.40
CA LEU A 23 -10.45 3.19 2.63
C LEU A 23 -9.60 4.44 2.40
N TYR A 24 -8.48 4.27 1.70
CA TYR A 24 -7.57 5.35 1.31
C TYR A 24 -7.08 5.13 -0.12
N GLU A 25 -6.84 6.21 -0.84
CA GLU A 25 -6.26 6.21 -2.18
C GLU A 25 -5.32 7.40 -2.33
N GLY A 26 -4.29 7.25 -3.16
CA GLY A 26 -3.38 8.35 -3.47
C GLY A 26 -2.30 7.94 -4.45
N SER A 27 -1.55 8.95 -4.90
CA SER A 27 -0.45 8.78 -5.84
C SER A 27 0.73 9.68 -5.48
N THR A 28 1.85 9.47 -6.16
CA THR A 28 2.89 10.49 -6.31
C THR A 28 2.31 11.73 -7.00
N PRO A 29 2.95 12.91 -6.86
CA PRO A 29 2.65 14.08 -7.69
C PRO A 29 2.74 13.77 -9.19
N PRO A 30 2.16 14.60 -10.07
CA PRO A 30 2.16 14.38 -11.52
C PRO A 30 3.56 14.17 -12.12
N ASP A 31 4.56 14.91 -11.64
CA ASP A 31 5.95 14.83 -12.11
C ASP A 31 6.70 13.59 -11.58
N GLY A 32 6.08 12.83 -10.67
CA GLY A 32 6.69 11.64 -10.08
C GLY A 32 7.96 11.94 -9.27
N TYR A 33 8.90 11.01 -9.30
CA TYR A 33 10.23 11.12 -8.67
C TYR A 33 11.31 10.58 -9.61
N PRO A 34 12.56 11.08 -9.53
CA PRO A 34 13.66 10.59 -10.37
C PRO A 34 13.86 9.08 -10.23
N ASN A 35 14.04 8.39 -11.35
CA ASN A 35 14.35 6.96 -11.37
C ASN A 35 15.18 6.64 -12.61
N THR A 36 16.23 5.85 -12.46
CA THR A 36 17.18 5.52 -13.55
C THR A 36 17.15 4.04 -13.95
N TRP A 37 16.14 3.30 -13.51
CA TRP A 37 16.05 1.86 -13.79
C TRP A 37 15.57 1.61 -15.21
N ASN A 38 16.24 0.70 -15.93
CA ASN A 38 15.83 0.25 -17.28
C ASN A 38 15.51 1.38 -18.28
N GLY A 39 16.27 2.48 -18.23
CA GLY A 39 16.08 3.63 -19.14
C GLY A 39 15.00 4.62 -18.70
N ALA A 40 14.47 4.48 -17.48
CA ALA A 40 13.58 5.49 -16.91
C ALA A 40 14.34 6.80 -16.62
N SER A 41 13.58 7.88 -16.59
CA SER A 41 13.95 9.20 -16.09
C SER A 41 13.16 9.56 -14.83
N TYR A 42 11.91 9.10 -14.72
CA TYR A 42 11.08 9.25 -13.54
C TYR A 42 10.23 8.01 -13.29
N CYS A 43 9.69 7.91 -12.07
CA CYS A 43 8.71 6.90 -11.70
C CYS A 43 7.49 7.52 -11.04
N THR A 44 6.36 6.83 -11.18
CA THR A 44 5.11 7.15 -10.50
C THR A 44 4.69 5.98 -9.64
N SER A 45 3.99 6.29 -8.55
CA SER A 45 3.41 5.28 -7.70
C SER A 45 1.98 5.61 -7.33
N GLU A 46 1.09 4.63 -7.37
CA GLU A 46 -0.28 4.70 -6.87
C GLU A 46 -0.50 3.64 -5.80
N LEU A 47 -1.21 4.01 -4.74
CA LEU A 47 -1.52 3.12 -3.62
C LEU A 47 -2.98 3.26 -3.24
N THR A 48 -3.69 2.14 -3.20
CA THR A 48 -5.04 2.05 -2.66
C THR A 48 -5.07 1.05 -1.53
N VAL A 49 -5.59 1.46 -0.38
CA VAL A 49 -5.80 0.61 0.79
C VAL A 49 -7.28 0.27 0.85
N LEU A 50 -7.60 -1.01 0.84
CA LEU A 50 -8.97 -1.51 0.86
C LEU A 50 -9.29 -2.15 2.22
N LYS A 51 -10.55 -2.57 2.39
CA LYS A 51 -10.97 -3.38 3.54
C LYS A 51 -10.31 -4.76 3.48
N ASN A 52 -10.40 -5.51 4.59
CA ASN A 52 -9.90 -6.89 4.70
C ASN A 52 -8.40 -7.04 4.41
N SER A 53 -7.63 -6.01 4.72
CA SER A 53 -6.16 -5.99 4.53
C SER A 53 -5.73 -6.22 3.07
N GLU A 54 -6.56 -5.81 2.11
CA GLU A 54 -6.21 -5.81 0.69
C GLU A 54 -5.54 -4.49 0.30
N ILE A 55 -4.46 -4.57 -0.48
CA ILE A 55 -3.69 -3.43 -0.95
C ILE A 55 -3.53 -3.52 -2.45
N HIS A 56 -3.85 -2.43 -3.17
CA HIS A 56 -3.51 -2.30 -4.58
C HIS A 56 -2.34 -1.34 -4.73
N LYS A 57 -1.29 -1.78 -5.40
CA LYS A 57 -0.07 -1.00 -5.59
C LYS A 57 0.33 -0.98 -7.06
N TRP A 58 0.61 0.21 -7.57
CA TRP A 58 1.01 0.37 -8.96
C TRP A 58 2.25 1.25 -9.07
N ASP A 59 3.40 0.61 -9.28
CA ASP A 59 4.68 1.28 -9.53
C ASP A 59 5.03 1.17 -11.02
N ARG A 60 5.39 2.30 -11.61
CA ARG A 60 5.73 2.41 -13.04
C ARG A 60 6.89 3.38 -13.24
N GLY A 61 7.72 3.11 -14.22
CA GLY A 61 8.78 4.03 -14.64
C GLY A 61 8.67 4.42 -16.10
N TYR A 62 9.11 5.64 -16.39
CA TYR A 62 8.93 6.31 -17.66
C TYR A 62 10.22 6.97 -18.12
N ASP A 63 10.49 6.94 -19.43
CA ASP A 63 11.56 7.72 -20.04
C ASP A 63 11.19 9.21 -20.19
N ASN A 64 12.09 10.03 -20.74
CA ASN A 64 11.87 11.48 -20.88
C ASN A 64 10.75 11.82 -21.87
N ASP A 65 10.39 10.90 -22.76
CA ASP A 65 9.32 11.07 -23.74
C ASP A 65 7.96 10.62 -23.16
N GLY A 66 7.94 10.14 -21.91
CA GLY A 66 6.74 9.67 -21.22
C GLY A 66 6.34 8.24 -21.57
N ASN A 67 7.21 7.46 -22.22
CA ASN A 67 6.95 6.06 -22.50
C ASN A 67 7.19 5.22 -21.24
N GLN A 68 6.24 4.35 -20.89
CA GLN A 68 6.43 3.41 -19.79
C GLN A 68 7.47 2.33 -20.15
N VAL A 69 8.60 2.33 -19.45
CA VAL A 69 9.74 1.42 -19.66
C VAL A 69 9.78 0.24 -18.68
N TRP A 70 9.17 0.39 -17.51
CA TRP A 70 9.02 -0.71 -16.55
C TRP A 70 7.71 -0.63 -15.75
N GLY A 71 7.40 -1.73 -15.06
CA GLY A 71 6.16 -1.90 -14.31
C GLY A 71 5.04 -2.47 -15.17
N VAL A 72 3.98 -2.90 -14.52
CA VAL A 72 2.83 -3.53 -15.18
C VAL A 72 2.00 -2.47 -15.93
N LYS A 73 1.55 -2.79 -17.16
CA LYS A 73 0.70 -1.91 -17.98
C LYS A 73 -0.80 -2.13 -17.74
N GLY A 74 -1.18 -3.34 -17.31
CA GLY A 74 -2.58 -3.78 -17.21
C GLY A 74 -3.35 -3.33 -15.96
N GLY A 75 -2.71 -2.64 -15.02
CA GLY A 75 -3.31 -2.21 -13.75
C GLY A 75 -2.44 -2.53 -12.55
N ALA A 76 -2.90 -2.12 -11.37
CA ALA A 76 -2.20 -2.34 -10.10
C ALA A 76 -2.06 -3.82 -9.75
N TYR A 77 -0.99 -4.18 -9.03
CA TYR A 77 -0.92 -5.46 -8.35
C TYR A 77 -1.91 -5.47 -7.17
N GLU A 78 -2.70 -6.54 -7.06
CA GLU A 78 -3.66 -6.73 -5.98
C GLU A 78 -3.12 -7.70 -4.93
N PHE A 79 -2.65 -7.16 -3.80
CA PHE A 79 -2.18 -7.93 -2.67
C PHE A 79 -3.34 -8.27 -1.74
N LYS A 80 -3.53 -9.57 -1.49
CA LYS A 80 -4.48 -10.10 -0.51
C LYS A 80 -3.73 -10.84 0.58
N PRO A 81 -4.26 -10.91 1.81
CA PRO A 81 -3.64 -11.68 2.87
C PRO A 81 -3.45 -13.13 2.46
N ALA A 82 -2.30 -13.72 2.81
CA ALA A 82 -2.11 -15.15 2.68
C ALA A 82 -3.10 -15.89 3.60
N PRO A 83 -3.54 -17.12 3.25
CA PRO A 83 -4.34 -17.93 4.15
C PRO A 83 -3.63 -18.16 5.48
N ALA A 84 -4.37 -18.21 6.59
CA ALA A 84 -3.81 -18.39 7.93
C ALA A 84 -2.96 -19.68 8.08
N SER A 85 -3.25 -20.72 7.29
CA SER A 85 -2.48 -21.97 7.25
C SER A 85 -1.09 -21.85 6.61
N SER A 86 -0.78 -20.69 6.01
CA SER A 86 0.50 -20.44 5.32
C SER A 86 1.59 -19.92 6.27
N PHE A 87 1.23 -19.57 7.51
CA PHE A 87 2.17 -19.20 8.56
C PHE A 87 2.47 -20.42 9.42
N SER A 88 3.55 -21.15 9.11
CA SER A 88 4.21 -21.95 10.13
C SER A 88 4.92 -20.97 11.06
N ASP A 89 4.23 -20.49 12.10
CA ASP A 89 4.85 -19.61 13.10
C ASP A 89 5.91 -20.43 13.87
N PRO A 90 7.22 -20.14 13.71
CA PRO A 90 8.27 -20.83 14.46
C PRO A 90 8.17 -20.55 15.97
N PHE A 91 7.35 -19.57 16.37
CA PHE A 91 7.04 -19.24 17.77
C PHE A 91 5.67 -19.75 18.23
N SER A 92 4.94 -20.52 17.42
CA SER A 92 3.68 -21.17 17.85
C SER A 92 3.85 -22.08 19.08
N SER A 93 5.07 -22.53 19.36
CA SER A 93 5.42 -23.34 20.54
C SER A 93 5.65 -22.51 21.79
N LEU A 94 5.88 -21.19 21.65
CA LEU A 94 5.93 -20.28 22.77
C LEU A 94 4.51 -19.80 23.02
N ASN A 95 3.88 -20.36 24.07
CA ASN A 95 2.59 -19.92 24.58
C ASN A 95 2.68 -18.47 25.11
N PHE A 96 2.84 -17.50 24.22
CA PHE A 96 2.58 -16.12 24.54
C PHE A 96 1.06 -15.97 24.64
N PRO A 97 0.52 -15.43 25.76
CA PRO A 97 -0.91 -15.14 25.83
C PRO A 97 -1.26 -14.20 24.66
N PRO A 98 -2.34 -14.48 23.90
CA PRO A 98 -2.69 -13.65 22.76
C PRO A 98 -3.11 -12.27 23.26
N GLN A 99 -2.18 -11.31 23.22
CA GLN A 99 -2.48 -9.88 23.28
C GLN A 99 -2.40 -9.31 21.87
N PHE A 100 -3.28 -9.80 20.99
CA PHE A 100 -3.69 -9.02 19.83
C PHE A 100 -5.21 -9.07 19.78
N MET A 101 -5.83 -8.08 20.40
CA MET A 101 -7.27 -7.91 20.41
C MET A 101 -7.73 -7.58 18.98
N GLU A 102 -8.30 -8.56 18.27
CA GLU A 102 -9.43 -8.29 17.40
C GLU A 102 -10.64 -7.90 18.27
N LYS A 103 -10.58 -6.74 18.93
CA LYS A 103 -11.82 -6.11 19.40
C LYS A 103 -12.38 -5.33 18.24
N ARG A 104 -13.31 -5.98 17.52
CA ARG A 104 -14.35 -5.34 16.74
C ARG A 104 -14.88 -4.15 17.54
N ILE A 105 -14.58 -2.93 17.08
CA ILE A 105 -15.17 -1.72 17.66
C ILE A 105 -16.63 -1.70 17.20
N GLU A 106 -17.49 -2.33 17.97
CA GLU A 106 -18.94 -2.11 17.92
C GLU A 106 -19.24 -1.06 18.98
N GLY A 107 -19.09 0.20 18.59
CA GLY A 107 -19.33 1.36 19.44
C GLY A 107 -20.04 2.42 18.63
N SER A 108 -21.37 2.46 18.72
CA SER A 108 -22.19 3.57 18.29
C SER A 108 -21.86 4.79 19.15
N PHE A 109 -21.15 5.77 18.60
CA PHE A 109 -21.09 7.09 19.20
C PHE A 109 -22.40 7.82 18.91
N VAL A 110 -23.28 7.86 19.92
CA VAL A 110 -24.37 8.82 19.98
C VAL A 110 -23.75 10.16 20.36
N LEU A 111 -23.91 11.16 19.50
CA LEU A 111 -23.63 12.56 19.83
C LEU A 111 -24.72 13.00 20.82
N GLN A 112 -24.30 13.50 21.97
CA GLN A 112 -25.18 14.27 22.85
C GLN A 112 -24.77 15.74 22.73
N GLU A 113 -25.79 16.58 22.62
CA GLU A 113 -25.81 17.97 22.13
C GLU A 113 -24.78 18.93 22.72
#